data_AF-A0A0G2IWI7-F1
#
_entry.id   AF-A0A0G2IWI7-F1
#
_cell.length_a   1.000
_cell.length_b   1.000
_cell.length_c   1.000
_cell.angle_alpha   90.00
_cell.angle_beta   90.00
_cell.angle_gamma   90.00
#
_symmetry.space_group_name_H-M   'P 1'
#
loop_
_entity.id
_entity.type
_entity.pdbx_description
1 polymer ?
#
loop_
_entity_poly.entity_id
_entity_poly.type
_entity_poly.pdbx_seq_one_letter_code
_entity_poly.pdbx_strand_id
1 'polypeptide(L)'
;MAALVAGSALLRPTQASPSGLLSAVKSNPDMAEALCQELNAINDAGHSVYSSTGLEQVAASQGSATSDAEILITYVVGLYCPDVT
;
A
#
# COMPACT_ATOMS: atom_id res chain seq x y z
N MET A 1 -13.07 -48.99 -16.66
CA MET A 1 -12.28 -47.83 -17.13
C MET A 1 -12.77 -46.61 -16.35
N ALA A 2 -12.01 -46.14 -15.36
CA ALA A 2 -12.36 -44.97 -14.57
C ALA A 2 -11.33 -43.87 -14.87
N ALA A 3 -11.75 -42.83 -15.59
CA ALA A 3 -10.91 -41.68 -15.89
C ALA A 3 -11.00 -40.69 -14.72
N LEU A 4 -9.87 -40.47 -14.04
CA LEU A 4 -9.71 -39.43 -13.04
C LEU A 4 -9.53 -38.09 -13.77
N VAL A 5 -10.49 -37.18 -13.60
CA VAL A 5 -10.43 -35.83 -14.16
C VAL A 5 -9.55 -34.99 -13.22
N ALA A 6 -8.32 -34.69 -13.67
CA ALA A 6 -7.42 -33.80 -12.96
C ALA A 6 -7.93 -32.35 -13.07
N GLY A 7 -8.55 -31.84 -12.01
CA GLY A 7 -8.92 -30.44 -11.90
C GLY A 7 -7.68 -29.59 -11.59
N SER A 8 -7.21 -28.82 -12.57
CA SER A 8 -6.16 -27.82 -12.38
C SER A 8 -6.73 -26.64 -11.58
N ALA A 9 -6.46 -26.60 -10.27
CA ALA A 9 -6.68 -25.41 -9.47
C ALA A 9 -5.70 -24.33 -9.95
N LEU A 10 -6.18 -23.38 -10.75
CA LEU A 10 -5.45 -22.17 -11.08
C LEU A 10 -5.26 -21.38 -9.77
N LEU A 11 -4.03 -21.38 -9.23
CA LEU A 11 -3.66 -20.47 -8.16
C LEU A 11 -3.77 -19.05 -8.72
N ARG A 12 -4.85 -18.35 -8.37
CA ARG A 12 -4.93 -16.90 -8.55
C ARG A 12 -3.94 -16.27 -7.56
N PRO A 13 -3.01 -15.41 -8.00
CA PRO A 13 -2.20 -14.65 -7.06
C PRO A 13 -3.16 -13.85 -6.19
N THR A 14 -3.02 -13.99 -4.87
CA THR A 14 -3.75 -13.15 -3.93
C THR A 14 -3.27 -11.72 -4.15
N GLN A 15 -4.06 -10.92 -4.85
CA GLN A 15 -3.86 -9.48 -4.83
C GLN A 15 -4.10 -9.08 -3.39
N ALA A 16 -3.06 -8.62 -2.69
CA ALA A 16 -3.21 -8.09 -1.35
C ALA A 16 -4.31 -7.02 -1.40
N SER A 17 -5.46 -7.32 -0.80
CA SER A 17 -6.56 -6.37 -0.75
C SER A 17 -6.10 -5.14 0.05
N PRO A 18 -6.69 -3.95 -0.15
CA PRO A 18 -6.41 -2.75 0.67
C PRO A 18 -6.35 -3.07 2.17
N SER A 19 -7.23 -3.98 2.61
CA SER A 19 -7.32 -4.50 3.96
C SER A 19 -6.05 -5.15 4.48
N GLY A 20 -5.25 -5.81 3.64
CA GLY A 20 -4.05 -6.56 4.04
C GLY A 20 -2.89 -5.63 4.38
N LEU A 21 -2.53 -4.74 3.46
CA LEU A 21 -1.44 -3.78 3.67
C LEU A 21 -1.76 -2.81 4.80
N LEU A 22 -2.98 -2.25 4.81
CA LEU A 22 -3.41 -1.37 5.88
C LEU A 22 -3.39 -2.08 7.25
N SER A 23 -3.81 -3.35 7.32
CA SER A 23 -3.76 -4.11 8.58
C SER A 23 -2.33 -4.40 9.03
N ALA A 24 -1.41 -4.65 8.10
CA ALA A 24 0.00 -4.83 8.41
C ALA A 24 0.60 -3.54 9.00
N VAL A 25 0.36 -2.38 8.38
CA VAL A 25 0.83 -1.08 8.87
C VAL A 25 0.18 -0.71 10.22
N LYS A 26 -1.13 -0.95 10.39
CA LYS A 26 -1.82 -0.73 11.67
C LYS A 26 -1.23 -1.53 12.83
N SER A 27 -0.67 -2.71 12.54
CA SER A 27 -0.15 -3.64 13.54
C SER A 27 1.36 -3.53 13.72
N ASN A 28 2.04 -2.69 12.94
CA ASN A 28 3.49 -2.57 12.93
C ASN A 28 3.92 -1.10 12.83
N PRO A 29 4.30 -0.45 13.95
CA PRO A 29 4.72 0.94 13.95
C PRO A 29 5.99 1.18 13.11
N ASP A 30 6.92 0.22 13.04
CA ASP A 30 8.13 0.36 12.22
C ASP A 30 7.77 0.46 10.72
N MET A 31 6.72 -0.24 10.27
CA MET A 31 6.22 -0.10 8.90
C MET A 31 5.55 1.26 8.67
N ALA A 32 4.81 1.77 9.66
CA ALA A 32 4.19 3.08 9.57
C ALA A 32 5.26 4.19 9.53
N GLU A 33 6.32 4.08 10.32
CA GLU A 33 7.46 5.00 10.30
C GLU A 33 8.25 4.92 9.00
N ALA A 34 8.50 3.71 8.48
CA ALA A 34 9.14 3.54 7.17
C ALA A 34 8.32 4.17 6.05
N LEU A 35 6.99 3.97 6.06
CA LEU A 35 6.12 4.66 5.11
C LEU A 35 6.17 6.17 5.32
N CYS A 36 6.22 6.64 6.56
CA CYS A 36 6.34 8.06 6.85
C CYS A 36 7.58 8.71 6.23
N GLN A 37 8.72 8.01 6.25
CA GLN A 37 9.94 8.49 5.60
C GLN A 37 9.78 8.56 4.08
N GLU A 38 9.08 7.60 3.48
CA GLU A 38 8.74 7.63 2.05
C GLU A 38 7.86 8.85 1.71
N LEU A 39 6.83 9.11 2.51
CA LEU A 39 5.92 10.25 2.32
C LEU A 39 6.66 11.59 2.43
N ASN A 40 7.57 11.72 3.39
CA ASN A 40 8.43 12.90 3.50
C ASN A 40 9.31 13.07 2.26
N ALA A 41 9.89 12.00 1.72
CA ALA A 41 10.71 12.09 0.51
C ALA A 41 9.91 12.59 -0.72
N ILE A 42 8.63 12.20 -0.84
CA ILE A 42 7.73 12.69 -1.88
C ILE A 42 7.48 14.20 -1.71
N ASN A 43 7.21 14.64 -0.48
CA ASN A 43 7.05 16.06 -0.15
C ASN A 43 8.32 16.89 -0.39
N ASP A 44 9.48 16.39 0.02
CA ASP A 44 10.78 17.02 -0.18
C ASP A 44 11.12 17.18 -1.67
N ALA A 45 10.62 16.27 -2.51
CA ALA A 45 10.70 16.38 -3.98
C ALA A 45 9.71 17.41 -4.58
N GLY A 46 8.89 18.06 -3.75
CA GLY A 46 7.93 19.09 -4.16
C GLY A 46 6.57 18.55 -4.60
N HIS A 47 6.28 17.27 -4.32
CA HIS A 47 5.00 16.65 -4.65
C HIS A 47 4.14 16.48 -3.39
N SER A 48 2.85 16.84 -3.45
CA SER A 48 1.91 16.44 -2.40
C SER A 48 1.70 14.93 -2.48
N VAL A 49 1.65 14.26 -1.34
CA VAL A 49 1.37 12.82 -1.25
C VAL A 49 -0.04 12.48 -1.73
N TYR A 50 -0.96 13.44 -1.72
CA TYR A 50 -2.34 13.30 -2.22
C TYR A 50 -2.50 13.69 -3.70
N SER A 51 -1.43 14.15 -4.37
CA SER A 51 -1.45 14.37 -5.82
C SER A 51 -1.46 13.04 -6.57
N SER A 52 -1.88 13.03 -7.84
CA SER A 52 -1.83 11.82 -8.68
C SER A 52 -0.42 11.21 -8.70
N THR A 53 0.61 12.06 -8.82
CA THR A 53 2.01 11.64 -8.81
C THR A 53 2.46 11.08 -7.45
N GLY A 54 1.98 11.65 -6.34
CA GLY A 54 2.26 11.12 -4.99
C GLY A 54 1.60 9.76 -4.76
N LEU A 55 0.30 9.65 -5.09
CA LEU A 55 -0.46 8.41 -4.97
C LEU A 55 0.13 7.29 -5.83
N GLU A 56 0.57 7.60 -7.06
CA GLU A 56 1.23 6.63 -7.95
C GLU A 56 2.57 6.16 -7.39
N GLN A 57 3.37 7.04 -6.78
CA GLN A 57 4.64 6.67 -6.17
C GLN A 57 4.45 5.71 -4.99
N VAL A 58 3.53 6.04 -4.08
CA VAL A 58 3.22 5.16 -2.93
C VAL A 58 2.56 3.86 -3.39
N ALA A 59 1.65 3.92 -4.37
CA ALA A 59 1.04 2.72 -4.92
C ALA A 59 2.10 1.78 -5.52
N ALA A 60 3.06 2.33 -6.26
CA ALA A 60 4.15 1.57 -6.86
C ALA A 60 5.09 0.95 -5.83
N SER A 61 5.47 1.69 -4.77
CA SER A 61 6.36 1.17 -3.72
C SER A 61 5.72 0.02 -2.93
N GLN A 62 4.41 0.09 -2.74
CA GLN A 62 3.64 -0.90 -2.00
C GLN A 62 3.07 -2.04 -2.86
N GLY A 63 3.20 -1.96 -4.19
CA GLY A 63 2.58 -2.90 -5.12
C GLY A 63 1.05 -2.94 -5.01
N SER A 64 0.43 -1.77 -4.84
CA SER A 64 -1.00 -1.58 -4.56
C SER A 64 -1.68 -0.66 -5.58
N ALA A 65 -3.00 -0.50 -5.47
CA ALA A 65 -3.74 0.49 -6.28
C ALA A 65 -3.64 1.89 -5.66
N THR A 66 -3.78 2.94 -6.46
CA THR A 66 -3.75 4.33 -5.96
C THR A 66 -4.84 4.63 -4.94
N SER A 67 -6.00 3.98 -5.04
CA SER A 67 -7.07 4.05 -4.02
C SER A 67 -6.64 3.50 -2.67
N ASP A 68 -5.79 2.47 -2.67
CA ASP A 68 -5.31 1.83 -1.45
C ASP A 68 -4.20 2.68 -0.83
N ALA A 69 -3.35 3.26 -1.68
CA ALA A 69 -2.33 4.23 -1.27
C ALA A 69 -2.97 5.44 -0.57
N GLU A 70 -4.05 6.01 -1.10
CA GLU A 70 -4.73 7.17 -0.48
C GLU A 70 -5.22 6.86 0.95
N ILE A 71 -5.83 5.70 1.16
CA ILE A 71 -6.28 5.25 2.49
C ILE A 71 -5.08 5.09 3.43
N LEU A 72 -4.00 4.46 2.93
CA LEU A 72 -2.79 4.21 3.70
C LEU A 72 -2.09 5.51 4.10
N ILE A 73 -1.95 6.45 3.16
CA ILE A 73 -1.39 7.78 3.38
C ILE A 73 -2.20 8.50 4.44
N THR A 74 -3.53 8.54 4.32
CA THR A 74 -4.39 9.21 5.30
C THR A 74 -4.19 8.66 6.71
N TYR A 75 -4.08 7.34 6.85
CA TYR A 75 -3.84 6.69 8.14
C TYR A 75 -2.47 7.05 8.73
N VAL A 76 -1.41 6.96 7.92
CA VAL A 76 -0.03 7.18 8.37
C VAL A 76 0.24 8.66 8.64
N VAL A 77 -0.25 9.58 7.79
CA VAL A 77 -0.14 11.03 8.03
C VAL A 77 -0.82 11.41 9.34
N GLY A 78 -2.05 10.93 9.56
CA GLY A 78 -2.82 11.28 10.76
C GLY A 78 -2.23 10.78 12.09
N LEU A 79 -1.31 9.81 12.06
CA LEU A 79 -0.80 9.15 13.27
C LEU A 79 0.73 9.21 13.44
N TYR A 80 1.49 9.31 12.34
CA TYR A 80 2.94 9.15 12.34
C TYR A 80 3.68 10.28 11.61
N CYS A 81 3.04 11.04 10.70
CA CYS A 81 3.72 12.07 9.89
C CYS A 81 3.12 13.47 10.06
N PRO A 82 3.44 14.20 11.14
CA PRO A 82 2.88 15.53 11.38
C PRO A 82 3.33 16.58 10.35
N ASP A 83 4.46 16.36 9.68
CA ASP A 83 5.07 17.33 8.75
C ASP A 83 4.68 17.09 7.27
N VAL A 84 3.99 16.00 6.96
CA VAL A 84 3.60 15.62 5.59
C VAL A 84 2.29 16.30 5.18
N THR A 85 2.24 16.85 3.95
CA THR A 85 1.10 17.59 3.36
C THR A 85 0.78 17.19 1.90
#